data_AF-A0A660QXY4-F1
#
_entry.id   AF-A0A660QXY4-F1
#
_cell.length_a   1.000
_cell.length_b   1.000
_cell.length_c   1.000
_cell.angle_alpha   90.00
_cell.angle_beta   90.00
_cell.angle_gamma   90.00
#
_symmetry.space_group_name_H-M   'P 1'
#
loop_
_entity.id
_entity.type
_entity.pdbx_description
1 polymer ?
#
loop_
_entity_poly.entity_id
_entity_poly.type
_entity_poly.pdbx_seq_one_letter_code
_entity_poly.pdbx_strand_id
1 'polypeptide(L)' 'MNPVDLAQELIEKGGHVHLVGAGGIGIAGVAFLLKERGFIVTGCDVQENRQTTWL' A
#
# COMPACT_ATOMS: atom_id res chain seq x y z
N MET A 1 19.48 10.76 -8.62
CA MET A 1 18.19 10.14 -8.96
C MET A 1 17.11 10.89 -8.20
N ASN A 2 16.02 11.32 -8.87
CA ASN A 2 14.91 11.95 -8.17
C ASN A 2 14.20 10.86 -7.32
N PRO A 3 13.72 11.18 -6.10
CA PRO A 3 12.85 10.28 -5.33
C PRO A 3 11.76 9.57 -6.13
N VAL A 4 11.18 10.23 -7.15
CA VAL A 4 10.15 9.65 -8.03
C VAL A 4 10.72 8.51 -8.88
N ASP A 5 11.90 8.68 -9.47
CA ASP A 5 12.54 7.66 -10.31
C ASP A 5 12.87 6.41 -9.47
N LEU A 6 13.39 6.61 -8.26
CA LEU A 6 13.72 5.52 -7.33
C LEU A 6 12.45 4.77 -6.90
N ALA A 7 11.37 5.50 -6.61
CA ALA A 7 10.10 4.88 -6.25
C ALA A 7 9.56 4.02 -7.39
N GLN A 8 9.66 4.50 -8.64
CA GLN A 8 9.24 3.73 -9.80
C GLN A 8 10.07 2.43 -9.94
N GLU A 9 11.39 2.50 -9.82
CA GLU A 9 12.25 1.31 -9.91
C GLU A 9 11.91 0.28 -8.81
N LEU A 10 11.64 0.74 -7.58
CA LEU A 10 11.23 -0.13 -6.48
C LEU A 10 9.85 -0.74 -6.70
N ILE A 11 8.91 0.01 -7.28
CA ILE A 11 7.57 -0.47 -7.61
C ILE A 11 7.65 -1.56 -8.69
N GLU A 12 8.46 -1.35 -9.73
CA GLU A 12 8.66 -2.32 -10.82
C GLU A 12 9.29 -3.63 -10.32
N LYS A 13 10.13 -3.57 -9.28
CA LYS A 13 10.71 -4.77 -8.64
C LYS A 13 9.70 -5.61 -7.86
N GLY A 14 8.56 -5.04 -7.47
CA GLY A 14 7.57 -5.74 -6.65
C GLY A 14 8.02 -5.99 -5.21
N GLY A 15 7.21 -6.73 -4.44
CA GLY A 15 7.58 -7.16 -3.09
C GLY A 15 6.40 -7.32 -2.13
N HIS A 16 6.73 -7.29 -0.83
CA HIS A 16 5.77 -7.31 0.27
C HIS A 16 5.86 -6.01 1.06
N VAL A 17 4.72 -5.35 1.25
CA VAL A 17 4.59 -4.14 2.06
C VAL A 17 3.58 -4.35 3.19
N HIS A 18 3.90 -3.80 4.36
CA HIS A 18 2.98 -3.68 5.49
C HIS A 18 2.67 -2.22 5.74
N LEU A 19 1.39 -1.84 5.71
CA LEU A 19 0.94 -0.46 5.82
C LEU A 19 0.24 -0.20 7.16
N VAL A 20 0.82 0.70 7.95
CA VAL A 20 0.25 1.16 9.22
C VAL A 20 -0.72 2.32 8.95
N GLY A 21 -1.92 2.25 9.53
CA GLY A 21 -3.00 3.20 9.26
C GLY A 21 -3.78 2.88 7.98
N ALA A 22 -3.90 1.59 7.62
CA ALA A 22 -4.51 1.14 6.37
C ALA A 22 -6.01 1.46 6.25
N GLY A 23 -6.68 1.77 7.35
CA GLY A 23 -8.06 2.24 7.38
C GLY A 23 -8.22 3.71 7.00
N GLY A 24 -7.13 4.48 6.93
CA GLY A 24 -7.14 5.89 6.49
C GLY A 24 -7.24 6.01 4.97
N ILE A 25 -8.06 6.96 4.47
CA ILE A 25 -8.37 7.09 3.03
C ILE A 25 -7.12 7.22 2.13
N GLY A 26 -6.08 7.89 2.59
CA GLY A 26 -4.82 8.03 1.85
C GLY A 26 -4.07 6.71 1.72
N ILE A 27 -3.85 6.02 2.84
CA ILE A 27 -3.11 4.75 2.85
C ILE A 27 -3.91 3.63 2.21
N ALA A 28 -5.23 3.58 2.40
CA ALA A 28 -6.10 2.64 1.71
C ALA A 28 -5.96 2.74 0.19
N GLY A 29 -5.90 3.96 -0.36
CA GLY A 29 -5.67 4.17 -1.79
C GLY A 29 -4.28 3.67 -2.24
N VAL A 30 -3.23 3.96 -1.47
CA VAL A 30 -1.88 3.46 -1.78
C VAL A 30 -1.82 1.94 -1.71
N ALA A 31 -2.41 1.32 -0.68
CA ALA A 31 -2.51 -0.12 -0.51
C ALA A 31 -3.18 -0.78 -1.72
N PHE A 32 -4.28 -0.18 -2.20
CA PHE A 32 -5.03 -0.68 -3.34
C PHE A 32 -4.18 -0.66 -4.61
N LEU A 33 -3.53 0.48 -4.90
CA LEU A 33 -2.68 0.64 -6.07
C LEU A 33 -1.46 -0.29 -6.06
N LEU A 34 -0.88 -0.56 -4.89
CA LEU A 34 0.23 -1.51 -4.77
C LEU A 34 -0.24 -2.95 -4.99
N LYS A 35 -1.41 -3.33 -4.44
CA LYS A 35 -2.02 -4.66 -4.65
C LYS A 35 -2.33 -4.90 -6.13
N GLU A 36 -2.90 -3.92 -6.83
CA GLU A 36 -3.14 -3.96 -8.28
C GLU A 36 -1.86 -4.08 -9.11
N ARG A 37 -0.72 -3.62 -8.58
CA ARG A 37 0.61 -3.80 -9.19
C ARG A 37 1.30 -5.11 -8.83
N GLY A 38 0.60 -6.04 -8.15
CA GLY A 38 1.11 -7.37 -7.83
C GLY A 38 1.93 -7.46 -6.55
N PHE A 39 1.90 -6.43 -5.69
CA PHE A 39 2.50 -6.53 -4.37
C PHE A 39 1.68 -7.44 -3.46
N ILE A 40 2.37 -8.14 -2.56
CA ILE A 40 1.74 -8.68 -1.36
C ILE A 40 1.55 -7.50 -0.41
N VAL A 41 0.31 -7.18 -0.06
CA VAL A 41 -0.01 -6.05 0.79
C VAL A 41 -0.66 -6.57 2.06
N THR A 42 -0.10 -6.20 3.20
CA THR A 42 -0.71 -6.36 4.52
C THR A 42 -0.87 -4.99 5.17
N GLY A 43 -1.69 -4.89 6.22
CA GLY A 43 -1.83 -3.62 6.94
C GLY A 43 -2.46 -3.77 8.30
N CYS A 44 -2.44 -2.69 9.06
CA CYS A 44 -3.07 -2.59 10.37
C CYS A 44 -3.66 -1.19 10.58
N ASP A 45 -4.65 -1.11 11.46
CA ASP A 45 -5.22 0.14 11.95
C ASP A 45 -5.73 -0.06 13.38
N VAL A 46 -5.97 1.03 14.11
CA VAL A 46 -6.48 1.00 15.48
C VAL A 46 -7.96 0.60 15.52
N GLN A 47 -8.71 0.91 14.46
CA GLN A 47 -10.13 0.61 14.35
C GLN A 47 -10.47 0.04 12.98
N GLU A 48 -11.30 -0.99 12.94
CA GLU A 48 -11.87 -1.50 11.70
C GLU A 48 -12.85 -0.48 11.08
N ASN A 49 -12.85 -0.40 9.76
CA ASN A 49 -13.80 0.41 8.99
C ASN A 49 -13.94 -0.14 7.56
N ARG A 50 -14.75 0.51 6.72
CA ARG A 50 -14.98 0.07 5.32
C ARG A 50 -13.70 -0.11 4.47
N GLN A 51 -12.59 0.55 4.83
CA GLN A 51 -11.32 0.47 4.11
C GLN A 51 -10.46 -0.69 4.60
N THR A 52 -10.69 -1.23 5.80
CA THR A 52 -9.93 -2.37 6.33
C THR A 52 -10.51 -3.71 5.88
N THR A 53 -11.69 -3.74 5.25
CA THR A 53 -12.40 -5.00 4.93
C THR A 53 -12.00 -5.67 3.62
N TRP A 54 -11.30 -4.97 2.71
CA TRP A 54 -10.93 -5.50 1.38
C TRP A 54 -9.45 -5.90 1.27
N LEU A 55 -8.67 -5.49 2.27
CA LEU A 55 -7.22 -5.73 2.35
C LEU A 55 -6.97 -7.19 2.72
#